data_AF-A0A953DUK5-F1
#
_entry.id   AF-A0A953DUK5-F1
#
_cell.length_a   1.000
_cell.length_b   1.000
_cell.length_c   1.000
_cell.angle_alpha   90.00
_cell.angle_beta   90.00
_cell.angle_gamma   90.00
#
_symmetry.space_group_name_H-M   'P 1'
#
loop_
_entity.id
_entity.type
_entity.pdbx_description
1 polymer ?
#
loop_
_entity_poly.entity_id
_entity_poly.type
_entity_poly.pdbx_seq_one_letter_code
_entity_poly.pdbx_strand_id
1 'polypeptide(L)'
;MIALRLRFPAGRYHATPWGRHVNEAAVAWPPEPVRILRALIACHHRKADKARFSDDALAELIDALAGELPIYKLPQAVHAHTRHYMPLGRKKGGQDETTLVFDAFARFDPGDHLIVGWPEATLRPEQRTHLDHLAACLGYLGRAESWVEAEVFEWDGKNANARPLDPDPGDAAIPDADCHTATLYAPLSPAAYHEMRNRLM
;
A
#
# COMPACT_ATOMS: atom_id res chain seq x y z
N MET A 1 15.56 3.95 10.84
CA MET A 1 14.94 4.24 9.53
C MET A 1 13.48 4.52 9.78
N ILE A 2 12.89 5.47 9.05
CA ILE A 2 11.49 5.82 9.25
C ILE A 2 10.59 4.69 8.74
N ALA A 3 9.58 4.32 9.52
CA ALA A 3 8.64 3.27 9.16
C ALA A 3 7.21 3.59 9.60
N LEU A 4 6.25 3.06 8.83
CA LEU A 4 4.85 2.97 9.23
C LEU A 4 4.56 1.56 9.72
N ARG A 5 4.05 1.46 10.94
CA ARG A 5 3.46 0.24 11.50
C ARG A 5 1.96 0.30 11.25
N LEU A 6 1.44 -0.69 10.55
CA LEU A 6 0.05 -0.78 10.11
C LEU A 6 -0.61 -1.99 10.75
N ARG A 7 -1.60 -1.76 11.60
CA ARG A 7 -2.44 -2.79 12.21
C ARG A 7 -3.78 -2.83 11.51
N PHE A 8 -4.23 -4.02 11.11
CA PHE A 8 -5.54 -4.21 10.49
C PHE A 8 -6.47 -4.91 11.49
N PRO A 9 -7.35 -4.18 12.21
CA PRO A 9 -8.14 -4.78 13.29
C PRO A 9 -9.06 -5.91 12.83
N ALA A 10 -9.51 -5.85 11.57
CA ALA A 10 -10.30 -6.92 10.97
C ALA A 10 -9.47 -8.15 10.60
N GLY A 11 -8.13 -8.10 10.62
CA GLY A 11 -7.22 -9.13 10.11
C GLY A 11 -7.36 -9.38 8.61
N ARG A 12 -7.77 -8.37 7.84
CA ARG A 12 -7.98 -8.47 6.39
C ARG A 12 -7.42 -7.24 5.70
N TYR A 13 -6.77 -7.48 4.57
CA TYR A 13 -6.34 -6.44 3.66
C TYR A 13 -6.86 -6.73 2.25
N HIS A 14 -7.77 -5.89 1.80
CA HIS A 14 -8.39 -5.85 0.48
C HIS A 14 -7.69 -4.77 -0.36
N ALA A 15 -7.09 -5.19 -1.47
CA ALA A 15 -6.57 -4.28 -2.48
C ALA A 15 -6.53 -4.97 -3.84
N THR A 16 -7.29 -4.43 -4.79
CA THR A 16 -7.23 -4.87 -6.19
C THR A 16 -5.96 -4.31 -6.83
N PRO A 17 -5.10 -5.14 -7.44
CA PRO A 17 -3.95 -4.67 -8.19
C PRO A 17 -4.35 -3.67 -9.28
N TRP A 18 -3.53 -2.65 -9.48
CA TRP A 18 -3.70 -1.74 -10.62
C TRP A 18 -3.68 -2.51 -11.95
N GLY A 19 -4.51 -2.08 -12.91
CA GLY A 19 -4.64 -2.75 -14.21
C GLY A 19 -5.41 -4.07 -14.19
N ARG A 20 -5.99 -4.47 -13.05
CA ARG A 20 -6.82 -5.67 -12.92
C ARG A 20 -8.25 -5.34 -12.53
N HIS A 21 -9.19 -6.17 -12.97
CA HIS A 21 -10.58 -6.07 -12.58
C HIS A 21 -10.80 -6.70 -11.20
N VAL A 22 -11.69 -6.12 -10.39
CA VAL A 22 -11.98 -6.58 -9.01
C VAL A 22 -12.42 -8.04 -8.96
N ASN A 23 -13.09 -8.51 -10.02
CA ASN A 23 -13.61 -9.88 -10.12
C ASN A 23 -12.57 -10.92 -10.56
N GLU A 24 -11.28 -10.55 -10.69
CA GLU A 24 -10.20 -11.50 -10.96
C GLU A 24 -9.66 -12.17 -9.68
N ALA A 25 -10.22 -11.81 -8.52
CA ALA A 25 -9.81 -12.31 -7.22
C ALA A 25 -8.30 -12.16 -6.95
N ALA A 26 -7.65 -11.16 -7.54
CA ALA A 26 -6.25 -10.84 -7.29
C ALA A 26 -6.13 -9.86 -6.12
N VAL A 27 -5.10 -10.04 -5.29
CA VAL A 27 -4.79 -9.15 -4.16
C VAL A 27 -3.38 -8.59 -4.35
N ALA A 28 -3.26 -7.27 -4.28
CA ALA A 28 -1.96 -6.61 -4.34
C ALA A 28 -1.23 -6.75 -3.00
N TRP A 29 -0.42 -7.81 -2.87
CA TRP A 29 0.33 -8.10 -1.66
C TRP A 29 1.84 -8.24 -1.96
N PRO A 30 2.72 -7.46 -1.31
CA PRO A 30 2.41 -6.43 -0.32
C PRO A 30 1.68 -5.21 -0.92
N PRO A 31 1.16 -4.28 -0.09
CA PRO A 31 0.58 -3.03 -0.59
C PRO A 31 1.58 -2.31 -1.50
N GLU A 32 1.14 -1.87 -2.68
CA GLU A 32 2.04 -1.18 -3.60
C GLU A 32 2.53 0.15 -2.98
N PRO A 33 3.82 0.52 -3.12
CA PRO A 33 4.33 1.79 -2.60
C PRO A 33 3.49 3.00 -3.04
N VAL A 34 3.07 3.03 -4.32
CA VAL A 34 2.21 4.10 -4.84
C VAL A 34 0.86 4.17 -4.12
N ARG A 35 0.31 3.03 -3.69
CA ARG A 35 -0.96 2.97 -2.96
C ARG A 35 -0.83 3.61 -1.59
N ILE A 36 0.28 3.35 -0.90
CA ILE A 36 0.58 3.92 0.40
C ILE A 36 0.71 5.45 0.28
N LEU A 37 1.54 5.94 -0.65
CA LEU A 37 1.71 7.38 -0.87
C LEU A 37 0.39 8.07 -1.26
N ARG A 38 -0.40 7.45 -2.14
CA ARG A 38 -1.74 7.96 -2.50
C ARG A 38 -2.71 7.98 -1.32
N ALA A 39 -2.62 7.03 -0.40
CA ALA A 39 -3.44 7.04 0.81
C ALA A 39 -3.06 8.22 1.72
N LEU A 40 -1.77 8.53 1.87
CA LEU A 40 -1.29 9.70 2.61
C LEU A 40 -1.76 11.02 1.95
N ILE A 41 -1.65 11.15 0.63
CA ILE A 41 -2.15 12.31 -0.13
C ILE A 41 -3.66 12.48 0.07
N ALA A 42 -4.44 11.40 -0.08
CA ALA A 42 -5.88 11.44 0.12
C ALA A 42 -6.25 11.82 1.56
N CYS A 43 -5.50 11.31 2.54
CA CYS A 43 -5.66 11.66 3.94
C CYS A 43 -5.37 13.14 4.18
N HIS A 44 -4.31 13.67 3.59
CA HIS A 44 -3.96 15.08 3.68
C HIS A 44 -5.10 15.98 3.19
N HIS A 45 -5.64 15.73 2.00
CA HIS A 45 -6.70 16.58 1.45
C HIS A 45 -8.05 16.44 2.18
N ARG A 46 -8.33 15.29 2.80
CA ARG A 46 -9.64 15.03 3.43
C ARG A 46 -9.68 15.26 4.93
N LYS A 47 -8.56 15.07 5.62
CA LYS A 47 -8.54 14.92 7.08
C LYS A 47 -7.43 15.70 7.79
N ALA A 48 -6.42 16.19 7.08
CA ALA A 48 -5.31 16.86 7.76
C ALA A 48 -5.69 18.25 8.28
N ASP A 49 -5.01 18.68 9.34
CA ASP A 49 -5.03 20.04 9.84
C ASP A 49 -4.36 20.98 8.83
N LYS A 50 -5.19 21.62 8.00
CA LYS A 50 -4.75 22.55 6.94
C LYS A 50 -4.18 23.86 7.47
N ALA A 51 -4.43 24.21 8.73
CA ALA A 51 -3.79 25.38 9.35
C ALA A 51 -2.32 25.08 9.68
N ARG A 52 -2.00 23.81 9.95
CA ARG A 52 -0.65 23.37 10.32
C ARG A 52 0.17 22.86 9.15
N PHE A 53 -0.46 22.21 8.17
CA PHE A 53 0.22 21.54 7.07
C PHE A 53 -0.27 22.02 5.71
N SER A 54 0.61 22.70 4.97
CA SER A 54 0.35 23.15 3.60
C SER A 54 0.45 22.02 2.57
N ASP A 55 -0.04 22.28 1.36
CA ASP A 55 0.10 21.37 0.22
C ASP A 55 1.58 21.25 -0.21
N ASP A 56 2.41 22.28 -0.03
CA ASP A 56 3.86 22.21 -0.26
C ASP A 56 4.55 21.27 0.75
N ALA A 57 4.15 21.33 2.03
CA ALA A 57 4.66 20.41 3.05
C ALA A 57 4.30 18.94 2.72
N LEU A 58 3.10 18.71 2.16
CA LEU A 58 2.74 17.40 1.63
C LEU A 58 3.66 16.99 0.48
N ALA A 59 3.87 17.86 -0.51
CA ALA A 59 4.71 17.56 -1.67
C ALA A 59 6.13 17.17 -1.23
N GLU A 60 6.75 17.95 -0.33
CA GLU A 60 8.08 17.66 0.22
C GLU A 60 8.13 16.32 0.99
N LEU A 61 7.07 15.96 1.73
CA LEU A 61 6.97 14.66 2.41
C LEU A 61 6.88 13.51 1.39
N ILE A 62 6.05 13.66 0.36
CA ILE A 62 5.86 12.63 -0.66
C ILE A 62 7.13 12.44 -1.49
N ASP A 63 7.84 13.51 -1.84
CA ASP A 63 9.12 13.45 -2.54
C ASP A 63 10.17 12.69 -1.72
N ALA A 64 10.23 12.95 -0.40
CA ALA A 64 11.16 12.25 0.49
C ALA A 64 10.88 10.73 0.55
N LEU A 65 9.60 10.33 0.60
CA LEU A 65 9.22 8.91 0.63
C LEU A 65 9.25 8.25 -0.76
N ALA A 66 9.06 9.01 -1.84
CA ALA A 66 9.13 8.51 -3.21
C ALA A 66 10.57 8.39 -3.72
N GLY A 67 11.52 9.06 -3.07
CA GLY A 67 12.94 9.00 -3.41
C GLY A 67 13.56 7.60 -3.28
N GLU A 68 12.93 6.70 -2.54
CA GLU A 68 13.41 5.34 -2.30
C GLU A 68 12.26 4.32 -2.32
N LEU A 69 12.55 3.09 -2.76
CA LEU A 69 11.61 1.98 -2.66
C LEU A 69 11.60 1.42 -1.23
N PRO A 70 10.42 1.22 -0.62
CA PRO A 70 10.35 0.72 0.74
C PRO A 70 10.65 -0.78 0.84
N ILE A 71 11.07 -1.20 2.02
CA ILE A 71 11.13 -2.60 2.46
C ILE A 71 9.98 -2.91 3.41
N TYR A 72 9.63 -4.18 3.55
CA TYR A 72 8.47 -4.59 4.34
C TYR A 72 8.80 -5.68 5.37
N LYS A 73 8.12 -5.61 6.52
CA LYS A 73 7.82 -6.78 7.35
C LYS A 73 6.34 -7.12 7.14
N LEU A 74 6.09 -8.19 6.41
CA LEU A 74 4.76 -8.70 6.14
C LEU A 74 4.39 -9.74 7.20
N PRO A 75 3.15 -9.71 7.72
CA PRO A 75 2.62 -10.81 8.50
C PRO A 75 2.46 -12.05 7.63
N GLN A 76 2.35 -13.22 8.26
CA GLN A 76 2.02 -14.44 7.52
C GLN A 76 0.58 -14.34 7.02
N ALA A 77 0.44 -14.14 5.71
CA ALA A 77 -0.85 -13.89 5.08
C ALA A 77 -1.29 -15.06 4.19
N VAL A 78 -2.58 -15.35 4.22
CA VAL A 78 -3.25 -16.30 3.33
C VAL A 78 -4.12 -15.52 2.37
N HIS A 79 -4.01 -15.81 1.08
CA HIS A 79 -4.93 -15.27 0.08
C HIS A 79 -6.29 -15.97 0.21
N ALA A 80 -7.35 -15.19 0.44
CA ALA A 80 -8.72 -15.67 0.58
C ALA A 80 -9.70 -14.79 -0.19
N HIS A 81 -10.90 -15.31 -0.43
CA HIS A 81 -12.00 -14.54 -1.01
C HIS A 81 -13.35 -15.07 -0.55
N THR A 82 -14.37 -14.22 -0.56
CA THR A 82 -15.78 -14.65 -0.50
C THR A 82 -16.38 -14.67 -1.91
N ARG A 83 -17.44 -15.46 -2.08
CA ARG A 83 -18.18 -15.64 -3.34
C ARG A 83 -19.61 -15.18 -3.14
N HIS A 84 -20.02 -14.21 -3.96
CA HIS A 84 -21.36 -13.63 -3.90
C HIS A 84 -22.06 -13.83 -5.23
N TYR A 85 -23.27 -14.40 -5.21
CA TYR A 85 -24.11 -14.54 -6.40
C TYR A 85 -25.06 -13.33 -6.45
N MET A 86 -24.60 -12.25 -7.07
CA MET A 86 -25.29 -10.95 -7.08
C MET A 86 -26.43 -10.96 -8.10
N PRO A 87 -27.64 -10.53 -7.74
CA PRO A 87 -28.77 -10.52 -8.66
C PRO A 87 -28.55 -9.51 -9.80
N LEU A 88 -28.88 -9.91 -11.02
CA LEU A 88 -28.79 -9.08 -12.24
C LEU A 88 -30.06 -8.27 -12.52
N GLY A 89 -31.05 -8.32 -11.63
CA GLY A 89 -32.34 -7.63 -11.80
C GLY A 89 -33.23 -8.23 -12.90
N ARG A 90 -32.91 -9.41 -13.43
CA ARG A 90 -33.70 -10.16 -14.42
C ARG A 90 -33.98 -11.58 -13.93
N LYS A 91 -35.11 -12.14 -14.34
CA LYS A 91 -35.52 -13.50 -13.96
C LYS A 91 -35.34 -14.48 -15.11
N LYS A 92 -34.86 -15.68 -14.81
CA LYS A 92 -34.77 -16.81 -15.75
C LYS A 92 -35.42 -18.03 -15.09
N GLY A 93 -36.47 -18.57 -15.70
CA GLY A 93 -37.19 -19.72 -15.14
C GLY A 93 -37.84 -19.46 -13.78
N GLY A 94 -38.26 -18.22 -13.50
CA GLY A 94 -38.87 -17.83 -12.22
C GLY A 94 -37.89 -17.53 -11.08
N GLN A 95 -36.59 -17.78 -11.27
CA GLN A 95 -35.53 -17.42 -10.33
C GLN A 95 -34.78 -16.16 -10.78
N ASP A 96 -34.26 -15.39 -9.83
CA ASP A 96 -33.38 -14.27 -10.13
C ASP A 96 -32.10 -14.79 -10.76
N GLU A 97 -31.75 -14.24 -11.92
CA GLU A 97 -30.48 -14.53 -12.55
C GLU A 97 -29.36 -13.81 -11.78
N THR A 98 -28.30 -14.53 -11.47
CA THR A 98 -27.18 -14.00 -10.68
C THR A 98 -25.88 -14.03 -11.46
N THR A 99 -24.96 -13.13 -11.14
CA THR A 99 -23.55 -13.19 -11.55
C THR A 99 -22.67 -13.47 -10.34
N LEU A 100 -21.60 -14.25 -10.55
CA LEU A 100 -20.62 -14.54 -9.51
C LEU A 100 -19.64 -13.37 -9.38
N VAL A 101 -19.57 -12.82 -8.16
CA VAL A 101 -18.65 -11.75 -7.76
C VAL A 101 -17.72 -12.27 -6.66
N PHE A 102 -16.43 -12.04 -6.83
CA PHE A 102 -15.39 -12.30 -5.84
C PHE A 102 -15.08 -11.05 -5.02
N ASP A 103 -14.92 -11.25 -3.72
CA ASP A 103 -14.34 -10.26 -2.82
C ASP A 103 -13.06 -10.84 -2.20
N ALA A 104 -11.91 -10.49 -2.76
CA ALA A 104 -10.60 -11.07 -2.41
C ALA A 104 -9.78 -10.19 -1.47
N PHE A 105 -9.06 -10.83 -0.55
CA PHE A 105 -8.23 -10.21 0.48
C PHE A 105 -7.09 -11.11 0.96
N ALA A 106 -6.05 -10.48 1.51
CA ALA A 106 -5.05 -11.14 2.34
C ALA A 106 -5.60 -11.25 3.78
N ARG A 107 -5.58 -12.45 4.36
CA ARG A 107 -5.97 -12.75 5.74
C ARG A 107 -4.74 -13.04 6.57
N PHE A 108 -4.63 -12.42 7.74
CA PHE A 108 -3.55 -12.65 8.71
C PHE A 108 -4.07 -12.41 10.13
N ASP A 109 -3.25 -12.69 11.15
CA ASP A 109 -3.62 -12.46 12.54
C ASP A 109 -3.84 -10.95 12.79
N PRO A 110 -4.99 -10.52 13.37
CA PRO A 110 -5.25 -9.10 13.67
C PRO A 110 -4.27 -8.46 14.66
N GLY A 111 -3.54 -9.25 15.45
CA GLY A 111 -2.48 -8.82 16.35
C GLY A 111 -1.13 -8.61 15.65
N ASP A 112 -0.96 -9.16 14.44
CA ASP A 112 0.23 -8.93 13.64
C ASP A 112 0.17 -7.57 12.93
N HIS A 113 1.36 -7.03 12.68
CA HIS A 113 1.53 -5.74 12.05
C HIS A 113 2.19 -5.90 10.68
N LEU A 114 1.72 -5.14 9.70
CA LEU A 114 2.47 -4.88 8.48
C LEU A 114 3.35 -3.66 8.74
N ILE A 115 4.65 -3.78 8.51
CA ILE A 115 5.58 -2.66 8.59
C ILE A 115 6.07 -2.34 7.19
N VAL A 116 6.04 -1.06 6.83
CA VAL A 116 6.67 -0.52 5.63
C VAL A 116 7.70 0.52 6.06
N GLY A 117 8.94 0.37 5.63
CA GLY A 117 10.04 1.24 6.03
C GLY A 117 10.83 1.74 4.83
N TRP A 118 11.41 2.93 4.99
CA TRP A 118 12.31 3.55 4.01
C TRP A 118 13.71 3.64 4.63
N PRO A 119 14.61 2.70 4.28
CA PRO A 119 15.94 2.57 4.90
C PRO A 119 16.77 3.85 4.92
N GLU A 120 16.84 4.55 3.79
CA GLU A 120 17.71 5.71 3.57
C GLU A 120 16.95 7.05 3.68
N ALA A 121 15.61 7.03 3.72
CA ALA A 121 14.83 8.25 3.86
C ALA A 121 15.06 8.91 5.23
N THR A 122 15.60 10.13 5.19
CA THR A 122 15.75 11.01 6.35
C THR A 122 14.70 12.12 6.27
N LEU A 123 13.73 12.11 7.19
CA LEU A 123 12.72 13.16 7.27
C LEU A 123 13.17 14.28 8.21
N ARG A 124 12.97 15.53 7.79
CA ARG A 124 13.06 16.69 8.69
C ARG A 124 11.99 16.60 9.78
N PRO A 125 12.18 17.25 10.94
CA PRO A 125 11.21 17.22 12.04
C PRO A 125 9.78 17.57 11.62
N GLU A 126 9.61 18.53 10.71
CA GLU A 126 8.31 18.97 10.20
C GLU A 126 7.66 17.90 9.33
N GLN A 127 8.44 17.25 8.44
CA GLN A 127 7.97 16.14 7.60
C GLN A 127 7.57 14.94 8.43
N ARG A 128 8.37 14.57 9.45
CA ARG A 128 8.01 13.50 10.38
C ARG A 128 6.72 13.82 11.12
N THR A 129 6.61 15.03 11.66
CA THR A 129 5.40 15.49 12.36
C THR A 129 4.17 15.47 11.45
N HIS A 130 4.34 15.78 10.17
CA HIS A 130 3.27 15.67 9.17
C HIS A 130 2.89 14.22 8.92
N LEU A 131 3.88 13.34 8.75
CA LEU A 131 3.65 11.90 8.57
C LEU A 131 2.94 11.29 9.80
N ASP A 132 3.33 11.66 11.01
CA ASP A 132 2.68 11.27 12.27
C ASP A 132 1.19 11.64 12.25
N HIS A 133 0.89 12.88 11.85
CA HIS A 133 -0.47 13.35 11.75
C HIS A 133 -1.28 12.58 10.69
N LEU A 134 -0.71 12.35 9.50
CA LEU A 134 -1.38 11.59 8.45
C LEU A 134 -1.60 10.12 8.83
N ALA A 135 -0.63 9.50 9.50
CA ALA A 135 -0.75 8.14 10.02
C ALA A 135 -1.92 8.04 11.02
N ALA A 136 -1.99 8.96 11.98
CA ALA A 136 -3.09 9.00 12.95
C ALA A 136 -4.48 9.22 12.31
N CYS A 137 -4.55 9.89 11.16
CA CYS A 137 -5.80 10.13 10.43
C CYS A 137 -6.17 9.02 9.43
N LEU A 138 -5.26 8.10 9.13
CA LEU A 138 -5.48 7.03 8.15
C LEU A 138 -6.48 6.02 8.71
N GLY A 139 -7.63 5.85 8.04
CA GLY A 139 -8.70 4.96 8.51
C GLY A 139 -8.83 3.64 7.75
N TYR A 140 -8.29 3.58 6.52
CA TYR A 140 -8.20 2.36 5.73
C TYR A 140 -7.03 2.46 4.75
N LEU A 141 -6.49 1.32 4.32
CA LEU A 141 -5.49 1.22 3.25
C LEU A 141 -5.91 0.15 2.25
N GLY A 142 -6.03 0.52 0.96
CA GLY A 142 -6.62 -0.35 -0.06
C GLY A 142 -8.08 -0.01 -0.31
N ARG A 143 -8.97 -0.99 -0.18
CA ARG A 143 -10.42 -0.75 -0.22
C ARG A 143 -10.97 -0.42 1.17
N ALA A 144 -12.20 0.07 1.24
CA ALA A 144 -12.80 0.57 2.48
C ALA A 144 -13.00 -0.51 3.57
N GLU A 145 -12.97 -1.79 3.18
CA GLU A 145 -13.06 -2.95 4.06
C GLU A 145 -11.74 -3.22 4.82
N SER A 146 -10.63 -2.60 4.40
CA SER A 146 -9.30 -2.75 5.00
C SER A 146 -9.03 -1.66 6.05
N TRP A 147 -9.79 -1.69 7.14
CA TRP A 147 -9.56 -0.75 8.25
C TRP A 147 -8.14 -0.88 8.77
N VAL A 148 -7.51 0.26 9.01
CA VAL A 148 -6.11 0.31 9.43
C VAL A 148 -5.94 1.34 10.53
N GLU A 149 -5.07 1.01 11.48
CA GLU A 149 -4.45 1.95 12.40
C GLU A 149 -2.98 2.05 12.03
N ALA A 150 -2.48 3.28 11.93
CA ALA A 150 -1.12 3.54 11.49
C ALA A 150 -0.35 4.38 12.52
N GLU A 151 0.91 4.03 12.73
CA GLU A 151 1.83 4.75 13.61
C GLU A 151 3.19 4.87 12.92
N VAL A 152 3.85 6.01 13.08
CA VAL A 152 5.22 6.22 12.63
C VAL A 152 6.18 5.85 13.75
N PHE A 153 7.23 5.10 13.43
CA PHE A 153 8.25 4.74 14.41
C PHE A 153 9.62 4.54 13.74
N GLU A 154 10.66 4.45 14.57
CA GLU A 154 11.99 4.06 14.12
C GLU A 154 12.12 2.54 14.07
N TRP A 155 12.49 2.03 12.90
CA TRP A 155 12.73 0.61 12.66
C TRP A 155 14.17 0.39 12.19
N ASP A 156 14.76 -0.75 12.52
CA ASP A 156 16.11 -1.12 12.09
C ASP A 156 16.14 -1.95 10.79
N GLY A 157 14.97 -2.37 10.29
CA GLY A 157 14.82 -3.12 9.03
C GLY A 157 15.44 -4.53 9.03
N LYS A 158 16.00 -5.01 10.15
CA LYS A 158 16.74 -6.28 10.18
C LYS A 158 15.83 -7.48 9.96
N ASN A 159 14.59 -7.40 10.42
CA ASN A 159 13.61 -8.47 10.29
C ASN A 159 12.74 -8.35 9.02
N ALA A 160 13.02 -7.41 8.11
CA ALA A 160 12.27 -7.26 6.86
C ALA A 160 12.31 -8.55 6.03
N ASN A 161 11.16 -8.98 5.53
CA ASN A 161 10.97 -10.22 4.78
C ASN A 161 10.45 -10.01 3.35
N ALA A 162 10.32 -8.76 2.90
CA ALA A 162 10.12 -8.42 1.50
C ALA A 162 10.91 -7.16 1.15
N ARG A 163 11.65 -7.23 0.04
CA ARG A 163 12.56 -6.18 -0.41
C ARG A 163 12.39 -5.98 -1.92
N PRO A 164 12.59 -4.75 -2.43
CA PRO A 164 12.71 -4.52 -3.86
C PRO A 164 13.83 -5.38 -4.44
N LEU A 165 13.61 -5.93 -5.64
CA LEU A 165 14.67 -6.54 -6.42
C LEU A 165 15.32 -5.46 -7.30
N ASP A 166 16.64 -5.52 -7.43
CA ASP A 166 17.36 -4.68 -8.37
C ASP A 166 16.92 -5.05 -9.80
N PRO A 167 16.47 -4.09 -10.64
CA PRO A 167 16.10 -4.38 -12.02
C PRO A 167 17.25 -4.91 -12.88
N ASP A 168 18.50 -4.67 -12.49
CA ASP A 168 19.70 -5.26 -13.12
C ASP A 168 20.57 -5.96 -12.05
N PRO A 169 20.17 -7.18 -11.61
CA PRO A 169 20.85 -7.86 -10.52
C PRO A 169 22.27 -8.33 -10.88
N GLY A 170 22.70 -8.24 -12.15
CA GLY A 170 23.92 -8.90 -12.62
C GLY A 170 23.93 -10.39 -12.27
N ASP A 171 25.06 -10.89 -11.77
CA ASP A 171 25.21 -12.26 -11.23
C ASP A 171 24.66 -12.41 -9.80
N ALA A 172 24.04 -11.37 -9.21
CA ALA A 172 23.47 -11.46 -7.88
C ALA A 172 22.30 -12.44 -7.87
N ALA A 173 22.35 -13.33 -6.88
CA ALA A 173 21.58 -14.55 -6.80
C ALA A 173 20.09 -14.36 -7.11
N ILE A 174 19.59 -15.23 -8.00
CA ILE A 174 18.18 -15.61 -8.08
C ILE A 174 17.68 -15.77 -6.63
N PRO A 175 16.55 -15.14 -6.25
CA PRO A 175 15.99 -15.31 -4.92
C PRO A 175 15.93 -16.81 -4.57
N ASP A 176 16.21 -17.14 -3.31
CA ASP A 176 16.12 -18.51 -2.78
C ASP A 176 14.87 -19.22 -3.31
N ALA A 177 14.88 -20.55 -3.45
CA ALA A 177 13.76 -21.30 -4.03
C ALA A 177 12.42 -21.05 -3.29
N ASP A 178 12.49 -20.59 -2.04
CA ASP A 178 11.35 -20.23 -1.18
C ASP A 178 10.93 -18.74 -1.29
N CYS A 179 11.59 -17.92 -2.12
CA CYS A 179 11.23 -16.53 -2.35
C CYS A 179 10.23 -16.39 -3.50
N HIS A 180 9.08 -15.79 -3.19
CA HIS A 180 8.05 -15.48 -4.17
C HIS A 180 8.26 -14.05 -4.69
N THR A 181 8.23 -13.87 -6.01
CA THR A 181 8.29 -12.55 -6.63
C THR A 181 6.90 -11.99 -6.87
N ALA A 182 6.75 -10.68 -6.69
CA ALA A 182 5.52 -9.95 -6.98
C ALA A 182 5.84 -8.62 -7.65
N THR A 183 5.15 -8.31 -8.74
CA THR A 183 5.29 -7.02 -9.43
C THR A 183 4.40 -5.98 -8.78
N LEU A 184 4.98 -4.86 -8.35
CA LEU A 184 4.28 -3.78 -7.67
C LEU A 184 4.45 -2.47 -8.43
N TYR A 185 3.44 -1.61 -8.35
CA TYR A 185 3.56 -0.24 -8.83
C TYR A 185 4.30 0.63 -7.80
N ALA A 186 5.46 1.13 -8.20
CA ALA A 186 6.24 2.09 -7.42
C ALA A 186 6.06 3.52 -7.95
N PRO A 187 6.21 4.55 -7.09
CA PRO A 187 6.37 5.92 -7.58
C PRO A 187 7.68 6.05 -8.36
N LEU A 188 7.74 7.04 -9.26
CA LEU A 188 9.03 7.52 -9.76
C LEU A 188 9.74 8.28 -8.64
N SER A 189 11.07 8.25 -8.62
CA SER A 189 11.84 9.19 -7.79
C SER A 189 11.54 10.63 -8.21
N PRO A 190 11.72 11.63 -7.33
CA PRO A 190 11.45 13.03 -7.67
C PRO A 190 12.16 13.49 -8.96
N ALA A 191 13.43 13.12 -9.13
CA ALA A 191 14.19 13.43 -10.35
C ALA A 191 13.59 12.79 -11.61
N ALA A 192 13.25 11.49 -11.55
CA ALA A 192 12.64 10.78 -12.68
C ALA A 192 11.22 11.30 -12.99
N TYR A 193 10.46 11.69 -11.97
CA TYR A 193 9.14 12.31 -12.14
C TYR A 193 9.25 13.67 -12.83
N HIS A 194 10.21 14.52 -12.44
CA HIS A 194 10.46 15.80 -13.09
C HIS A 194 10.84 15.63 -14.56
N GLU A 195 11.74 14.70 -14.88
CA GLU A 195 12.11 14.38 -16.27
C GLU A 195 10.90 13.92 -17.09
N MET A 196 10.13 12.97 -16.54
CA MET A 196 8.92 12.46 -17.18
C MET A 196 7.90 13.56 -17.44
N ARG A 197 7.67 14.46 -16.47
CA ARG A 197 6.73 15.58 -16.60
C ARG A 197 7.17 16.55 -17.69
N ASN A 198 8.45 16.90 -17.75
CA ASN A 198 8.99 17.78 -18.79
C ASN A 198 8.86 17.18 -20.19
N ARG A 199 8.91 15.86 -20.33
CA ARG A 199 8.73 15.15 -21.61
C ARG A 199 7.27 15.16 -22.10
N LEU A 200 6.30 15.27 -21.19
CA LEU A 200 4.86 15.22 -21.49
C LEU A 200 4.23 16.60 -21.69
N MET A 201 4.95 17.67 -21.32
CA MET A 201 4.56 19.07 -21.53
C MET A 201 5.11 19.58 -22.86
#